data_AF-A0A1X3P5M6-F1
#
_entry.id   AF-A0A1X3P5M6-F1
#
_cell.length_a   1.000
_cell.length_b   1.000
_cell.length_c   1.000
_cell.angle_alpha   90.00
_cell.angle_beta   90.00
_cell.angle_gamma   90.00
#
_symmetry.space_group_name_H-M   'P 1'
#
loop_
_entity.id
_entity.type
_entity.pdbx_description
1 polymer ?
#
loop_
_entity_poly.entity_id
_entity_poly.type
_entity_poly.pdbx_seq_one_letter_code
_entity_poly.pdbx_strand_id
1 'polypeptide(L)' 'MVDSYVEPGIYTTQPGSWGCYWARVSGTSGEFHDIITNGFVDEGQALVTIAETDVAFETSGCGAWEGQ' A
#
# COMPACT_ATOMS: atom_id res chain seq x y z
N MET A 1 -0.88 -12.25 1.16
CA MET A 1 0.35 -12.54 0.39
C MET A 1 1.05 -11.21 0.24
N VAL A 2 2.33 -11.11 0.59
CA VAL A 2 3.11 -9.89 0.40
C VAL A 2 3.50 -9.88 -1.07
N ASP A 3 2.86 -9.04 -1.89
CA ASP A 3 3.33 -8.79 -3.26
C ASP A 3 4.60 -7.94 -3.14
N SER A 4 5.74 -8.63 -3.14
CA SER A 4 7.02 -8.09 -2.68
C SER A 4 7.68 -7.12 -3.66
N TYR A 5 7.06 -6.79 -4.80
CA TYR A 5 7.58 -5.83 -5.76
C TYR A 5 6.43 -5.14 -6.48
N VAL A 6 6.13 -3.92 -6.05
CA VAL A 6 5.27 -2.99 -6.78
C VAL A 6 6.16 -1.93 -7.42
N GLU A 7 5.88 -1.58 -8.67
CA GLU A 7 6.69 -0.58 -9.36
C GLU A 7 6.49 0.80 -8.71
N PRO A 8 7.51 1.68 -8.75
CA PRO A 8 7.35 3.07 -8.32
C PRO A 8 6.30 3.77 -9.18
N GLY A 9 5.40 4.51 -8.54
CA GLY A 9 4.27 5.09 -9.25
C GLY A 9 3.20 5.62 -8.33
N ILE A 10 2.11 6.07 -8.95
CA ILE A 10 0.91 6.53 -8.24
C ILE A 10 -0.17 5.49 -8.43
N TYR A 11 -0.67 4.96 -7.32
CA TYR A 11 -1.68 3.92 -7.29
C TYR A 11 -2.92 4.41 -6.56
N THR A 12 -4.09 4.05 -7.07
CA THR A 12 -5.37 4.29 -6.40
C THR A 12 -6.14 2.99 -6.24
N THR A 13 -6.86 2.83 -5.13
CA THR A 13 -7.84 1.75 -5.02
C THR A 13 -9.11 2.10 -5.80
N GLN A 14 -9.83 1.09 -6.26
CA GLN A 14 -11.17 1.29 -6.84
C GLN A 14 -12.16 1.90 -5.83
N PRO A 15 -13.18 2.65 -6.29
CA PRO A 15 -14.22 3.21 -5.43
C PRO A 15 -14.93 2.12 -4.63
N GLY A 16 -15.27 2.41 -3.38
CA GLY A 16 -15.96 1.46 -2.51
C GLY A 16 -15.04 0.46 -1.81
N SER A 17 -13.75 0.75 -1.72
CA SER A 17 -12.86 0.03 -0.82
C SER A 17 -13.27 0.33 0.63
N TRP A 18 -13.48 -0.73 1.42
CA TRP A 18 -13.93 -0.62 2.81
C TRP A 18 -12.98 -1.38 3.72
N GLY A 19 -12.51 -0.74 4.78
CA GLY A 19 -11.51 -1.30 5.68
C GLY A 19 -10.15 -1.60 5.02
N CYS A 20 -9.72 -0.74 4.09
CA CYS A 20 -8.48 -0.89 3.36
C CYS A 20 -7.29 -0.39 4.18
N TYR A 21 -6.43 -1.32 4.61
CA TYR A 21 -5.13 -1.01 5.19
C TYR A 21 -4.04 -1.10 4.12
N TRP A 22 -3.14 -0.12 4.11
CA TRP A 22 -1.95 -0.15 3.26
C TRP A 22 -0.73 0.36 4.01
N ALA A 23 0.45 -0.16 3.66
CA ALA A 23 1.73 0.33 4.18
C ALA A 23 2.82 0.28 3.11
N ARG A 24 3.65 1.33 3.08
CA ARG A 24 4.93 1.35 2.37
C ARG A 24 6.01 0.97 3.37
N VAL A 25 6.86 0.01 3.01
CA VAL A 25 7.88 -0.50 3.93
C VAL A 25 9.29 -0.44 3.31
N SER A 26 10.29 -0.18 4.17
CA SER A 26 11.71 -0.13 3.85
C SER A 26 12.41 -1.48 4.06
N GLY A 27 11.69 -2.48 4.57
CA GLY A 27 12.16 -3.83 4.81
C GLY A 27 10.98 -4.81 4.89
N THR A 28 11.29 -6.11 4.88
CA THR A 28 10.28 -7.19 4.91
C THR A 28 10.37 -8.03 6.19
N SER A 29 10.92 -7.48 7.27
CA SER A 29 11.03 -8.20 8.54
C SER A 29 9.68 -8.37 9.24
N GLY A 30 8.69 -7.55 8.89
CA GLY A 30 7.39 -7.49 9.57
C GLY A 30 7.40 -6.66 10.86
N GLU A 31 8.53 -6.00 11.17
CA GLU A 31 8.68 -5.15 12.34
C GLU A 31 8.18 -3.72 12.06
N PHE A 32 7.72 -3.04 13.13
CA PHE A 32 7.24 -1.66 13.01
C PHE A 32 8.29 -0.68 12.47
N HIS A 33 9.58 -0.96 12.66
CA HIS A 33 10.64 -0.07 12.15
C HIS A 33 10.77 -0.09 10.62
N ASP A 34 10.22 -1.11 9.95
CA ASP A 34 10.24 -1.18 8.49
C ASP A 34 9.15 -0.29 7.88
N ILE A 35 8.15 0.15 8.65
CA ILE A 35 7.06 0.97 8.12
C ILE A 35 7.58 2.39 7.83
N ILE A 36 7.60 2.75 6.55
CA ILE A 36 7.88 4.12 6.10
C ILE A 36 6.65 4.99 6.39
N THR A 37 5.49 4.52 5.95
CA THR A 37 4.19 5.15 6.19
C THR A 37 3.08 4.14 5.96
N ASN A 38 1.93 4.34 6.60
CA ASN A 38 0.75 3.52 6.42
C ASN A 38 -0.53 4.36 6.48
N GLY A 39 -1.63 3.74 6.08
CA GLY A 39 -2.94 4.36 6.13
C GLY A 39 -4.05 3.32 6.25
N PHE A 40 -5.19 3.79 6.74
CA PHE A 40 -6.42 3.02 6.79
C PHE A 40 -7.56 3.84 6.19
N VAL A 41 -8.27 3.27 5.23
CA VAL A 41 -9.44 3.87 4.59
C VAL A 41 -10.66 3.05 4.98
N ASP A 42 -11.52 3.66 5.81
CA ASP A 42 -12.74 3.01 6.28
C ASP A 42 -13.78 2.96 5.17
N GLU A 43 -14.06 4.10 4.50
CA GLU A 43 -14.87 4.19 3.28
C GLU A 43 -14.19 5.14 2.28
N GLY A 44 -14.10 4.75 1.01
CA GLY A 44 -13.61 5.62 -0.07
C GLY A 44 -12.50 4.99 -0.91
N GLN A 45 -11.53 5.82 -1.31
CA GLN A 45 -10.36 5.40 -2.09
C GLN A 45 -9.07 5.83 -1.39
N ALA A 46 -8.07 4.96 -1.42
CA ALA A 46 -6.70 5.31 -1.07
C ALA A 46 -5.95 5.76 -2.32
N LEU A 47 -5.16 6.83 -2.20
CA LEU A 47 -4.19 7.27 -3.21
C LEU A 47 -2.80 7.21 -2.59
N VAL A 48 -1.92 6.42 -3.19
CA VAL A 48 -0.58 6.15 -2.65
C VAL A 48 0.47 6.39 -3.73
N THR A 49 1.50 7.15 -3.38
CA THR A 49 2.73 7.24 -4.19
C THR A 49 3.76 6.27 -3.62
N ILE A 50 4.25 5.37 -4.46
CA ILE A 50 5.29 4.39 -4.16
C ILE A 50 6.59 4.90 -4.74
N ALA A 51 7.64 5.00 -3.92
CA ALA A 51 8.94 5.48 -4.33
C ALA A 51 9.86 4.34 -4.77
N GLU A 52 10.87 4.64 -5.57
CA GLU A 52 11.95 3.71 -5.97
C GLU A 52 12.69 3.09 -4.78
N THR A 53 12.68 3.77 -3.63
CA THR A 53 13.32 3.32 -2.39
C THR A 53 12.46 2.41 -1.54
N ASP A 54 11.18 2.25 -1.88
CA ASP A 54 10.29 1.36 -1.13
C ASP A 54 10.65 -0.08 -1.47
N VAL A 55 10.79 -0.90 -0.44
CA VAL A 55 11.18 -2.30 -0.62
C VAL A 55 9.96 -3.16 -0.89
N ALA A 56 8.84 -2.88 -0.23
CA ALA A 56 7.59 -3.57 -0.48
C ALA A 56 6.39 -2.68 -0.17
N PHE A 57 5.23 -3.13 -0.64
CA PHE A 57 3.95 -2.52 -0.36
C PHE A 57 3.01 -3.57 0.21
N GLU A 58 2.55 -3.34 1.43
CA GLU A 58 1.62 -4.22 2.12
C GLU A 58 0.21 -3.70 1.97
N THR A 59 -0.72 -4.59 1.67
CA THR A 59 -2.13 -4.24 1.53
C THR A 59 -3.01 -5.33 2.11
N SER A 60 -4.05 -4.93 2.83
CA SER A 60 -5.01 -5.84 3.46
C SER A 60 -6.40 -5.24 3.44
N GLY A 61 -7.39 -6.01 3.01
CA GLY A 61 -8.77 -5.54 2.89
C GLY A 61 -8.99 -4.49 1.78
N CYS A 62 -7.95 -4.11 1.05
CA CYS A 62 -8.07 -3.24 -0.11
C CYS A 62 -8.56 -4.05 -1.31
N GLY A 63 -9.39 -3.43 -2.15
CA GLY A 63 -9.72 -3.97 -3.46
C GLY A 63 -8.52 -3.95 -4.41
N ALA A 64 -8.79 -4.00 -5.72
CA ALA A 64 -7.74 -3.85 -6.71
C ALA A 64 -7.13 -2.44 -6.66
N TRP A 65 -5.81 -2.39 -6.84
CA TRP A 65 -5.05 -1.16 -7.05
C TRP A 65 -4.84 -0.95 -8.55
N GLU A 66 -5.07 0.28 -9.01
CA GLU A 66 -4.82 0.72 -10.37
C GLU A 66 -3.69 1.75 -10.37
N GLY A 67 -2.62 1.44 -11.10
CA GLY A 67 -1.54 2.39 -11.38
C GLY A 67 -1.97 3.39 -12.46
N GLN A 68 -1.54 4.63 -12.32
CA GLN A 68 -1.70 5.65 -13.37
C GLN A 68 -0.63 5.54 -14.46
#